data_AF-A0A923IF41-F1
#
_entry.id   AF-A0A923IF41-F1
#
_cell.length_a   1.000
_cell.length_b   1.000
_cell.length_c   1.000
_cell.angle_alpha   90.00
_cell.angle_beta   90.00
_cell.angle_gamma   90.00
#
_symmetry.space_group_name_H-M   'P 1'
#
loop_
_entity.id
_entity.type
_entity.pdbx_description
1 polymer ?
#
loop_
_entity_poly.entity_id
_entity_poly.type
_entity_poly.pdbx_seq_one_letter_code
_entity_poly.pdbx_strand_id
1 'polypeptide(L)'
;MKRHSEQVVVFICMLTFLCMAACSKPVQPTVYSGMKKEISQEAKDYNAGGLAFAGKGQYQNAIEEYKKAIKSEPVYIDAYVNCSDAYYAIGNYDMAQYYILKSREILDSKARVIRERETEKDEKL
;
A
#
# COMPACT_ATOMS: atom_id res chain seq x y z
N MET A 1 -9.21 25.31 50.36
CA MET A 1 -9.74 25.43 48.98
C MET A 1 -8.78 24.87 47.91
N LYS A 2 -8.00 23.78 48.16
CA LYS A 2 -7.05 23.21 47.18
C LYS A 2 -7.51 21.89 46.52
N ARG A 3 -8.46 21.16 47.11
CA ARG A 3 -8.98 19.88 46.57
C ARG A 3 -9.88 20.04 45.34
N HIS A 4 -10.63 21.15 45.25
CA HIS A 4 -11.53 21.38 44.12
C HIS A 4 -10.79 21.78 42.83
N SER A 5 -9.67 22.51 42.93
CA SER A 5 -8.84 22.86 41.77
C SER A 5 -8.10 21.65 41.19
N GLU A 6 -7.66 20.70 42.02
CA GLU A 6 -6.97 19.49 41.56
C GLU A 6 -7.93 18.53 40.84
N GLN A 7 -9.17 18.36 41.32
CA GLN A 7 -10.16 17.53 40.61
C GLN A 7 -10.59 18.13 39.27
N VAL A 8 -10.70 19.46 39.17
CA VAL A 8 -11.06 20.14 37.92
C VAL A 8 -9.93 20.04 36.89
N VAL A 9 -8.66 20.17 37.29
CA VAL A 9 -7.52 20.00 36.39
C VAL A 9 -7.40 18.55 35.90
N VAL A 10 -7.63 17.55 36.77
CA VAL A 10 -7.64 16.13 36.38
C VAL A 10 -8.77 15.83 35.38
N PHE A 11 -9.96 16.41 35.56
CA PHE A 11 -11.08 16.27 34.63
C PHE A 11 -10.80 16.92 33.26
N ILE A 12 -10.18 18.10 33.24
CA ILE A 12 -9.80 18.79 32.01
C ILE A 12 -8.71 17.99 31.26
N CYS A 13 -7.73 17.42 31.96
CA CYS A 13 -6.70 16.56 31.36
C CYS A 13 -7.28 15.26 30.78
N MET A 14 -8.25 14.63 31.46
CA MET A 14 -8.95 13.43 30.98
C MET A 14 -9.77 13.71 29.70
N LEU A 15 -10.41 14.89 29.61
CA LEU A 15 -11.16 15.29 28.43
C LEU A 15 -10.26 15.60 27.22
N THR A 16 -9.05 16.13 27.45
CA THR A 16 -8.06 16.33 26.36
C THR A 16 -7.42 15.03 25.87
N PHE A 17 -7.29 14.01 26.73
CA PHE A 17 -6.76 12.69 26.34
C PHE A 17 -7.74 11.91 25.44
N LEU A 18 -9.05 12.11 25.62
CA LEU A 18 -10.07 11.47 24.78
C LEU A 18 -10.08 12.02 23.33
N CYS A 19 -9.49 13.19 23.08
CA CYS A 19 -9.50 13.86 21.78
C CYS A 19 -8.34 13.45 20.86
N MET A 20 -7.28 12.79 21.36
CA MET A 20 -6.18 12.28 20.53
C MET A 20 -6.41 10.87 19.95
N ALA A 21 -7.49 10.19 20.36
CA ALA A 21 -7.81 8.84 19.88
C ALA A 21 -8.68 8.81 18.60
N ALA A 22 -8.99 9.98 18.01
CA ALA A 22 -9.89 10.10 16.87
C ALA A 22 -9.20 10.62 15.59
N CYS A 23 -7.98 10.17 15.31
CA CYS A 23 -7.51 10.10 13.92
C CYS A 23 -6.38 9.09 13.70
N SER A 24 -6.33 8.01 14.49
CA SER A 24 -5.64 6.80 14.05
C SER A 24 -6.53 6.16 13.00
N LYS A 25 -6.42 6.57 11.72
CA LYS A 25 -6.94 5.72 10.64
C LYS A 25 -6.40 4.32 10.96
N PRO A 26 -7.25 3.29 11.12
CA PRO A 26 -6.74 1.96 11.36
C PRO A 26 -5.71 1.68 10.28
N VAL A 27 -4.51 1.25 10.65
CA VAL A 27 -3.58 0.62 9.72
C VAL A 27 -4.41 -0.50 9.10
N GLN A 28 -4.86 -0.33 7.87
CA GLN A 28 -5.60 -1.35 7.14
C GLN A 28 -4.56 -2.41 6.76
N PRO A 29 -4.45 -3.55 7.46
CA PRO A 29 -3.53 -4.60 7.07
C PRO A 29 -4.37 -5.63 6.30
N THR A 30 -5.11 -5.18 5.28
CA THR A 30 -6.15 -6.02 4.64
C THR A 30 -5.76 -6.52 3.26
N VAL A 31 -4.70 -5.99 2.64
CA VAL A 31 -4.25 -6.46 1.31
C VAL A 31 -3.26 -7.64 1.41
N TYR A 32 -2.56 -7.83 2.54
CA TYR A 32 -1.47 -8.81 2.68
C TYR A 32 -1.83 -10.07 3.48
N SER A 33 -3.01 -10.08 4.11
CA SER A 33 -3.53 -11.22 4.86
C SER A 33 -3.84 -12.37 3.89
N GLY A 34 -2.82 -13.15 3.54
CA GLY A 34 -2.92 -14.28 2.63
C GLY A 34 -1.96 -14.27 1.44
N MET A 35 -0.78 -13.63 1.56
CA MET A 35 0.25 -13.59 0.51
C MET A 35 0.35 -14.91 -0.27
N LYS A 36 -0.19 -14.89 -1.49
CA LYS A 36 -0.02 -15.97 -2.45
C LYS A 36 1.47 -16.01 -2.81
N LYS A 37 2.06 -17.22 -2.78
CA LYS A 37 3.49 -17.41 -3.04
C LYS A 37 3.88 -16.94 -4.45
N GLU A 38 2.94 -16.95 -5.37
CA GLU A 38 3.16 -16.67 -6.79
C GLU A 38 2.12 -15.71 -7.36
N ILE A 39 2.60 -14.76 -8.15
CA ILE A 39 1.78 -13.86 -8.97
C ILE A 39 1.02 -14.69 -10.00
N SER A 40 -0.29 -14.41 -10.16
CA SER A 40 -1.13 -15.11 -11.14
C SER A 40 -0.56 -15.01 -12.57
N GLN A 41 -0.72 -16.08 -13.36
CA GLN A 41 -0.30 -16.06 -14.76
C GLN A 41 -1.04 -14.96 -15.54
N GLU A 42 -2.33 -14.78 -15.26
CA GLU A 42 -3.14 -13.71 -15.84
C GLU A 42 -2.54 -12.31 -15.60
N ALA A 43 -2.10 -12.01 -14.37
CA ALA A 43 -1.47 -10.72 -14.08
C ALA A 43 -0.12 -10.56 -14.80
N LYS A 44 0.65 -11.65 -14.96
CA LYS A 44 1.89 -11.63 -15.76
C LYS A 44 1.61 -11.38 -17.23
N ASP A 45 0.58 -12.01 -17.78
CA ASP A 45 0.20 -11.88 -19.20
C ASP A 45 -0.24 -10.44 -19.51
N TYR A 46 -1.08 -9.85 -18.65
CA TYR A 46 -1.43 -8.43 -18.78
C TYR A 46 -0.20 -7.52 -18.66
N ASN A 47 0.71 -7.76 -17.71
CA ASN A 47 1.92 -6.95 -17.59
C ASN A 47 2.83 -7.08 -18.83
N ALA A 48 2.96 -8.28 -19.39
CA ALA A 48 3.70 -8.50 -20.63
C ALA A 48 3.04 -7.78 -21.82
N GLY A 49 1.72 -7.78 -21.90
CA GLY A 49 0.96 -6.99 -22.88
C GLY A 49 1.23 -5.49 -22.76
N GLY A 50 1.27 -4.98 -21.53
CA GLY A 50 1.62 -3.59 -21.25
C GLY A 50 3.04 -3.24 -21.70
N LEU A 51 4.02 -4.10 -21.41
CA LEU A 51 5.41 -3.93 -21.86
C LEU A 51 5.51 -3.92 -23.40
N ALA A 52 4.75 -4.80 -24.07
CA ALA A 52 4.73 -4.84 -25.54
C ALA A 52 4.16 -3.55 -26.14
N PHE A 53 3.14 -2.95 -25.53
CA PHE A 53 2.63 -1.64 -25.93
C PHE A 53 3.62 -0.51 -25.65
N ALA A 54 4.24 -0.51 -24.46
CA ALA A 54 5.23 0.50 -24.08
C ALA A 54 6.46 0.46 -25.02
N GLY A 55 6.94 -0.72 -25.40
CA GLY A 55 8.02 -0.89 -26.38
C GLY A 55 7.70 -0.33 -27.77
N LYS A 56 6.41 -0.12 -28.09
CA LYS A 56 5.93 0.54 -29.31
C LYS A 56 5.62 2.02 -29.12
N GLY A 57 5.88 2.58 -27.92
CA GLY A 57 5.51 3.95 -27.55
C GLY A 57 4.01 4.16 -27.32
N GLN A 58 3.21 3.08 -27.28
CA GLN A 58 1.75 3.14 -27.08
C GLN A 58 1.42 3.16 -25.59
N TYR A 59 1.86 4.20 -24.88
CA TYR A 59 1.83 4.27 -23.42
C TYR A 59 0.41 4.25 -22.82
N GLN A 60 -0.59 4.86 -23.47
CA GLN A 60 -1.99 4.76 -23.01
C GLN A 60 -2.48 3.31 -23.00
N ASN A 61 -2.23 2.53 -24.06
CA ASN A 61 -2.59 1.12 -24.10
C ASN A 61 -1.80 0.31 -23.06
N ALA A 62 -0.52 0.66 -22.86
CA ALA A 62 0.30 0.02 -21.84
C ALA A 62 -0.29 0.20 -20.44
N ILE A 63 -0.72 1.42 -20.11
CA ILE A 63 -1.40 1.75 -18.84
C ILE A 63 -2.65 0.91 -18.64
N GLU A 64 -3.47 0.72 -19.68
CA GLU A 64 -4.67 -0.12 -19.57
C GLU A 64 -4.34 -1.56 -19.22
N GLU A 65 -3.33 -2.15 -19.87
CA GLU A 65 -2.87 -3.51 -19.59
C GLU A 65 -2.25 -3.63 -18.19
N TYR A 66 -1.41 -2.68 -17.77
CA TYR A 66 -0.88 -2.69 -16.40
C TYR A 66 -1.98 -2.57 -15.34
N LYS A 67 -3.03 -1.77 -15.60
CA LYS A 67 -4.18 -1.69 -14.70
C LYS A 67 -4.97 -3.00 -14.62
N LYS A 68 -5.05 -3.78 -15.71
CA LYS A 68 -5.62 -5.13 -15.67
C LYS A 68 -4.75 -6.07 -14.84
N ALA A 69 -3.43 -6.01 -14.98
CA ALA A 69 -2.49 -6.78 -14.15
C ALA A 69 -2.67 -6.46 -12.66
N ILE A 70 -2.75 -5.17 -12.30
CA ILE A 70 -3.00 -4.70 -10.93
C ILE A 70 -4.36 -5.17 -10.40
N LYS A 71 -5.39 -5.18 -11.25
CA LYS A 71 -6.72 -5.66 -10.85
C LYS A 71 -6.74 -7.17 -10.61
N SER A 72 -6.02 -7.95 -11.42
CA SER A 72 -5.90 -9.41 -11.26
C SER A 72 -5.06 -9.75 -10.03
N GLU A 73 -3.96 -9.04 -9.78
CA GLU A 73 -3.09 -9.24 -8.63
C GLU A 73 -2.67 -7.90 -8.00
N PRO A 74 -3.40 -7.41 -6.97
CA PRO A 74 -3.16 -6.10 -6.36
C PRO A 74 -1.81 -5.91 -5.68
N VAL A 75 -1.07 -7.00 -5.43
CA VAL A 75 0.27 -6.99 -4.83
C VAL A 75 1.40 -7.15 -5.86
N TYR A 76 1.08 -7.12 -7.17
CA TYR A 76 2.08 -7.27 -8.21
C TYR A 76 2.85 -5.97 -8.45
N ILE A 77 3.92 -5.79 -7.68
CA ILE A 77 4.78 -4.60 -7.64
C ILE A 77 5.24 -4.15 -9.04
N ASP A 78 5.69 -5.08 -9.89
CA ASP A 78 6.21 -4.75 -11.22
C ASP A 78 5.15 -4.05 -12.08
N ALA A 79 3.89 -4.45 -11.98
CA ALA A 79 2.81 -3.80 -12.72
C ALA A 79 2.56 -2.35 -12.25
N TYR A 80 2.73 -2.06 -10.94
CA TYR A 80 2.64 -0.67 -10.44
C TYR A 80 3.81 0.19 -10.92
N VAL A 81 5.04 -0.36 -10.92
CA VAL A 81 6.23 0.35 -11.41
C VAL A 81 6.10 0.64 -12.90
N ASN A 82 5.76 -0.37 -13.70
CA ASN A 82 5.60 -0.20 -15.15
C ASN A 82 4.45 0.77 -15.49
N CYS A 83 3.36 0.76 -14.72
CA CYS A 83 2.28 1.73 -14.86
C CYS A 83 2.75 3.16 -14.54
N SER A 84 3.53 3.33 -13.46
CA SER A 84 4.14 4.62 -13.11
C SER A 84 5.03 5.15 -14.25
N ASP A 85 5.89 4.31 -14.80
CA ASP A 85 6.80 4.69 -15.90
C ASP A 85 6.02 5.07 -17.16
N ALA A 86 4.94 4.36 -17.49
CA ALA A 86 4.09 4.71 -18.61
C ALA A 86 3.34 6.04 -18.39
N TYR A 87 2.88 6.32 -17.16
CA TYR A 87 2.31 7.63 -16.82
C TYR A 87 3.35 8.76 -16.90
N TYR A 88 4.59 8.50 -16.49
CA TYR A 88 5.69 9.43 -16.64
C TYR A 88 5.98 9.73 -18.11
N ALA A 89 5.97 8.70 -18.97
CA ALA A 89 6.22 8.83 -20.41
C ALA A 89 5.17 9.70 -21.14
N ILE A 90 3.93 9.77 -20.63
CA ILE A 90 2.88 10.64 -21.16
C ILE A 90 2.76 11.99 -20.44
N GLY A 91 3.70 12.30 -19.53
CA GLY A 91 3.76 13.56 -18.80
C GLY A 91 2.75 13.68 -17.65
N ASN A 92 2.08 12.60 -17.25
CA ASN A 92 1.15 12.61 -16.12
C ASN A 92 1.88 12.22 -14.82
N TYR A 93 2.63 13.19 -14.28
CA TYR A 93 3.49 12.98 -13.12
C TYR A 93 2.74 12.72 -11.82
N ASP A 94 1.52 13.24 -11.67
CA ASP A 94 0.68 13.00 -10.49
C ASP A 94 0.31 11.53 -10.39
N MET A 95 -0.13 10.93 -11.50
CA MET A 95 -0.44 9.51 -11.53
C MET A 95 0.82 8.65 -11.41
N ALA A 96 1.94 9.05 -12.01
CA ALA A 96 3.21 8.36 -11.82
C ALA A 96 3.60 8.30 -10.33
N GLN A 97 3.57 9.46 -9.64
CA GLN A 97 3.84 9.54 -8.21
C GLN A 97 2.86 8.70 -7.38
N TYR A 98 1.58 8.69 -7.75
CA TYR A 98 0.59 7.85 -7.08
C TYR A 98 0.94 6.35 -7.18
N TYR A 99 1.24 5.83 -8.38
CA TYR A 99 1.52 4.41 -8.57
C TYR A 99 2.87 3.98 -7.95
N ILE A 100 3.91 4.83 -7.99
CA ILE A 100 5.18 4.52 -7.32
C ILE A 100 5.02 4.47 -5.80
N LEU A 101 4.21 5.37 -5.21
CA LEU A 101 3.95 5.35 -3.77
C LEU A 101 3.14 4.11 -3.36
N LYS A 102 2.17 3.70 -4.17
CA LYS A 102 1.43 2.45 -3.98
C LYS A 102 2.35 1.23 -4.01
N SER A 103 3.28 1.18 -4.97
CA SER A 103 4.30 0.13 -5.06
C SER A 103 5.15 0.02 -3.78
N ARG A 104 5.56 1.15 -3.21
CA ARG A 104 6.33 1.20 -1.95
C ARG A 104 5.52 0.75 -0.74
N GLU A 105 4.26 1.19 -0.65
CA GLU A 105 3.31 0.73 0.38
C GLU A 105 3.18 -0.80 0.36
N ILE A 106 3.17 -1.41 -0.83
CA ILE A 106 3.14 -2.86 -1.01
C ILE A 106 4.41 -3.55 -0.52
N LEU A 107 5.58 -2.98 -0.80
CA LEU A 107 6.85 -3.50 -0.31
C LEU A 107 6.96 -3.44 1.22
N ASP A 108 6.60 -2.29 1.81
CA ASP A 108 6.74 -2.05 3.24
C ASP A 108 5.86 -2.99 4.06
N SER A 109 4.62 -3.16 3.60
CA SER A 109 3.65 -4.06 4.20
C SER A 109 4.03 -5.55 4.02
N LYS A 110 4.57 -5.94 2.86
CA LYS A 110 5.14 -7.29 2.64
C LYS A 110 6.28 -7.58 3.62
N ALA A 111 7.19 -6.64 3.81
CA ALA A 111 8.31 -6.78 4.75
C ALA A 111 7.84 -6.90 6.20
N ARG A 112 6.79 -6.18 6.60
CA ARG A 112 6.19 -6.29 7.94
C ARG A 112 5.65 -7.71 8.20
N VAL A 113 4.88 -8.26 7.27
CA VAL A 113 4.28 -9.60 7.42
C VAL A 113 5.33 -10.71 7.47
N ILE A 114 6.44 -10.58 6.72
CA ILE A 114 7.53 -11.56 6.76
C ILE A 114 8.16 -11.60 8.16
N ARG A 115 8.46 -10.43 8.74
CA ARG A 115 9.04 -10.34 10.09
C ARG A 115 8.12 -10.94 11.16
N GLU A 116 6.82 -10.64 11.10
CA GLU A 116 5.84 -11.20 12.05
C GLU A 116 5.79 -12.74 12.01
N ARG A 117 5.86 -13.33 10.80
CA ARG A 117 5.88 -14.79 10.64
C ARG A 117 7.17 -15.44 11.13
N GLU A 118 8.29 -14.71 11.08
CA GLU A 118 9.57 -15.19 11.59
C GLU A 118 9.56 -15.18 13.13
N THR A 119 9.08 -14.09 13.74
CA THR A 119 8.97 -14.00 15.21
C THR A 119 8.02 -15.06 15.80
N GLU A 120 6.91 -15.39 15.13
CA GLU A 120 5.99 -16.44 15.59
C GLU A 120 6.58 -17.87 15.50
N LYS A 121 7.56 -18.10 14.62
CA LYS A 121 8.24 -19.40 14.53
C LYS A 121 9.24 -19.58 15.66
N ASP A 122 9.91 -18.50 16.05
CA ASP A 122 10.92 -18.52 17.11
C ASP A 122 10.27 -18.64 18.51
N GLU A 123 9.05 -18.14 18.70
CA GLU A 123 8.27 -18.32 19.95
C GLU A 123 7.62 -19.71 20.09
N LYS A 124 7.50 -20.48 19.01
CA LYS A 124 6.88 -21.82 19.00
C LYS A 124 7.89 -22.97 19.11
N LEU A 125 9.17 -22.65 19.28
CA LEU A 125 10.26 -23.62 19.48
C LEU A 125 10.65 -23.70 20.96
#